data_AF-A0A931VBV2-F1
#
_entry.id   AF-A0A931VBV2-F1
#
_cell.length_a   1.000
_cell.length_b   1.000
_cell.length_c   1.000
_cell.angle_alpha   90.00
_cell.angle_beta   90.00
_cell.angle_gamma   90.00
#
_symmetry.space_group_name_H-M   'P 1'
#
loop_
_entity.id
_entity.type
_entity.pdbx_description
1 polymer ?
#
loop_
_entity_poly.entity_id
_entity_poly.type
_entity_poly.pdbx_seq_one_letter_code
_entity_poly.pdbx_strand_id
1 'polypeptide(L)'
;MMMKSIFVLVTTAGLLCAWPAGAATLATSDSRETIFTQHGLDNLSLGGMFEILKRDMQEDRGGGKIRLQAYNYYGYLGYDFWERLTLFGTVGASQAKTAEDDEHGNAGVKWSAGLNLKIWHIDLNDPTFIAGRYSIRAMSEYSHYRSGEKDATWFKWQDLYAALTVNYEIFVAEMSATEKYPYSLLLYLGPAISSVDGKQETSNQTNDFSEEHTIGIAAGVDLFASHNLSLGGQLQFYFDEPTVSVSVIYNF
;
A
#
# COMPACT_ATOMS: atom_id res chain seq x y z
N MET A 1 29.38 -33.17 -28.01
CA MET A 1 27.92 -33.41 -28.04
C MET A 1 27.34 -32.79 -26.79
N MET A 2 26.26 -31.99 -26.91
CA MET A 2 25.48 -31.35 -25.82
C MET A 2 26.21 -30.68 -24.64
N MET A 3 26.37 -29.35 -24.70
CA MET A 3 26.17 -28.46 -23.54
C MET A 3 25.93 -27.00 -24.00
N LYS A 4 24.67 -26.63 -24.25
CA LYS A 4 24.21 -25.24 -24.49
C LYS A 4 22.72 -25.10 -24.10
N SER A 5 22.44 -24.92 -22.82
CA SER A 5 21.10 -24.55 -22.31
C SER A 5 21.15 -23.83 -20.95
N ILE A 6 21.88 -22.71 -20.85
CA ILE A 6 21.77 -21.75 -19.73
C ILE A 6 21.80 -20.33 -20.31
N PHE A 7 20.77 -19.92 -21.05
CA PHE A 7 20.66 -18.57 -21.63
C PHE A 7 19.21 -18.21 -22.02
N VAL A 8 18.26 -18.34 -21.09
CA VAL A 8 16.84 -17.97 -21.31
C VAL A 8 16.25 -17.10 -20.18
N LEU A 9 16.88 -17.02 -19.01
CA LEU A 9 16.24 -16.46 -17.80
C LEU A 9 16.54 -14.98 -17.50
N VAL A 10 17.03 -14.21 -18.49
CA VAL A 10 17.40 -12.77 -18.29
C VAL A 10 16.52 -11.81 -19.10
N THR A 11 15.84 -12.28 -20.15
CA THR A 11 15.15 -11.41 -21.10
C THR A 11 13.77 -10.92 -20.64
N THR A 12 13.12 -11.61 -19.70
CA THR A 12 11.74 -11.28 -19.27
C THR A 12 11.67 -10.11 -18.28
N ALA A 13 12.78 -9.73 -17.65
CA ALA A 13 12.83 -8.60 -16.72
C ALA A 13 12.88 -7.22 -17.41
N GLY A 14 13.15 -7.17 -18.72
CA GLY A 14 13.38 -5.91 -19.45
C GLY A 14 12.13 -5.20 -19.97
N LEU A 15 10.93 -5.75 -19.76
CA LEU A 15 9.68 -5.27 -20.40
C LEU A 15 8.70 -4.55 -19.46
N LEU A 16 9.03 -4.40 -18.17
CA LEU A 16 8.19 -3.68 -17.19
C LEU A 16 8.68 -2.24 -16.89
N CYS A 17 9.84 -1.83 -17.38
CA CYS A 17 10.47 -0.54 -17.04
C CYS A 17 10.02 0.65 -17.91
N ALA A 18 8.85 0.57 -18.56
CA ALA A 18 8.38 1.58 -19.52
C ALA A 18 6.93 2.05 -19.28
N TRP A 19 6.37 1.79 -18.09
CA TRP A 19 5.16 2.47 -17.63
C TRP A 19 5.52 3.74 -16.83
N PRO A 20 4.73 4.82 -16.94
CA PRO A 20 4.90 6.00 -16.11
C PRO A 20 4.67 5.66 -14.63
N ALA A 21 5.56 6.13 -13.77
CA ALA A 21 5.50 5.92 -12.32
C ALA A 21 4.62 6.94 -11.58
N GLY A 22 4.55 6.77 -10.24
CA GLY A 22 3.89 7.59 -9.21
C GLY A 22 4.29 7.10 -7.76
N ALA A 23 3.61 7.41 -6.61
CA ALA A 23 3.58 6.72 -5.26
C ALA A 23 2.38 5.74 -4.93
N ALA A 24 1.77 5.58 -3.73
CA ALA A 24 0.49 4.80 -3.59
C ALA A 24 -0.32 4.94 -2.28
N THR A 25 -1.55 4.42 -2.37
CA THR A 25 -2.52 4.24 -1.28
C THR A 25 -2.75 2.82 -0.81
N LEU A 26 -1.79 2.37 -0.03
CA LEU A 26 -1.76 1.08 0.66
C LEU A 26 -3.12 0.48 1.00
N ALA A 27 -3.22 -0.83 0.82
CA ALA A 27 -4.14 -1.64 1.59
C ALA A 27 -3.45 -2.84 2.24
N THR A 28 -3.67 -3.05 3.53
CA THR A 28 -3.17 -4.20 4.29
C THR A 28 -3.98 -5.46 3.97
N SER A 29 -3.81 -5.93 2.73
CA SER A 29 -4.49 -7.05 2.06
C SER A 29 -4.39 -8.42 2.74
N ASP A 30 -3.85 -8.54 3.95
CA ASP A 30 -3.41 -9.82 4.47
C ASP A 30 -4.60 -10.70 4.91
N SER A 31 -4.77 -11.81 4.20
CA SER A 31 -5.59 -12.93 4.63
C SER A 31 -4.78 -13.77 5.63
N ARG A 32 -5.43 -14.17 6.74
CA ARG A 32 -4.79 -15.01 7.76
C ARG A 32 -4.60 -16.41 7.18
N GLU A 33 -3.41 -16.68 6.67
CA GLU A 33 -3.05 -17.93 5.98
C GLU A 33 -3.16 -19.15 6.92
N THR A 34 -4.38 -19.70 6.96
CA THR A 34 -4.66 -21.04 7.45
C THR A 34 -4.27 -22.00 6.33
N ILE A 35 -3.26 -22.83 6.57
CA ILE A 35 -2.54 -23.65 5.55
C ILE A 35 -3.40 -24.77 4.90
N PHE A 36 -4.72 -24.78 5.11
CA PHE A 36 -5.60 -25.87 4.69
C PHE A 36 -6.83 -25.39 3.92
N THR A 37 -7.01 -26.02 2.75
CA THR A 37 -8.18 -26.02 1.85
C THR A 37 -8.57 -24.69 1.18
N GLN A 38 -8.23 -24.57 -0.12
CA GLN A 38 -8.88 -23.65 -1.06
C GLN A 38 -9.86 -24.43 -1.96
N HIS A 39 -11.16 -24.24 -1.82
CA HIS A 39 -12.18 -24.60 -2.83
C HIS A 39 -13.51 -23.84 -2.54
N GLY A 40 -13.48 -22.50 -2.63
CA GLY A 40 -14.65 -21.66 -2.35
C GLY A 40 -14.49 -20.19 -2.77
N LEU A 41 -15.17 -19.29 -2.06
CA LEU A 41 -14.97 -17.82 -2.18
C LEU A 41 -13.77 -17.33 -1.36
N ASP A 42 -13.08 -18.27 -0.70
CA ASP A 42 -12.05 -18.21 0.34
C ASP A 42 -10.75 -17.48 -0.05
N ASN A 43 -10.74 -16.82 -1.22
CA ASN A 43 -9.62 -16.07 -1.79
C ASN A 43 -9.98 -14.57 -1.95
N LEU A 44 -11.14 -14.12 -1.48
CA LEU A 44 -11.61 -12.74 -1.63
C LEU A 44 -11.40 -11.95 -0.34
N SER A 45 -10.98 -10.68 -0.49
CA SER A 45 -10.90 -9.74 0.62
C SER A 45 -11.66 -8.46 0.26
N LEU A 46 -12.43 -7.90 1.20
CA LEU A 46 -13.17 -6.64 1.04
C LEU A 46 -12.97 -5.75 2.25
N GLY A 47 -12.77 -4.45 2.05
CA GLY A 47 -12.54 -3.55 3.18
C GLY A 47 -12.87 -2.09 2.93
N GLY A 48 -12.70 -1.29 3.97
CA GLY A 48 -12.79 0.17 3.95
C GLY A 48 -11.56 0.78 4.61
N MET A 49 -11.10 1.90 4.06
CA MET A 49 -9.85 2.53 4.46
C MET A 49 -9.96 4.05 4.50
N PHE A 50 -9.22 4.62 5.45
CA PHE A 50 -8.99 6.06 5.59
C PHE A 50 -7.50 6.33 5.62
N GLU A 51 -7.07 7.38 4.93
CA GLU A 51 -5.66 7.75 4.84
C GLU A 51 -5.48 9.27 4.79
N ILE A 52 -4.42 9.72 5.47
CA ILE A 52 -3.91 11.08 5.44
C ILE A 52 -2.56 11.03 4.73
N LEU A 53 -2.56 11.42 3.46
CA LEU A 53 -1.37 11.63 2.66
C LEU A 53 -0.80 13.02 2.95
N LYS A 54 0.52 13.08 3.15
CA LYS A 54 1.27 14.33 3.24
C LYS A 54 2.59 14.19 2.49
N ARG A 55 2.90 15.18 1.65
CA ARG A 55 4.12 15.24 0.83
C ARG A 55 4.52 16.68 0.54
N ASP A 56 5.81 16.96 0.71
CA ASP A 56 6.43 18.15 0.15
C ASP A 56 6.85 17.83 -1.30
N MET A 57 6.45 18.70 -2.24
CA MET A 57 6.69 18.58 -3.67
C MET A 57 7.42 19.81 -4.20
N GLN A 58 8.07 19.67 -5.34
CA GLN A 58 8.70 20.78 -6.07
C GLN A 58 7.91 21.10 -7.34
N GLU A 59 7.69 22.39 -7.63
CA GLU A 59 7.13 22.86 -8.89
C GLU A 59 8.18 22.97 -10.00
N ASP A 60 7.95 22.30 -11.14
CA ASP A 60 8.88 22.26 -12.28
C ASP A 60 9.21 23.64 -12.87
N ARG A 61 8.23 24.56 -12.86
CA ARG A 61 8.32 25.85 -13.58
C ARG A 61 8.61 27.05 -12.69
N GLY A 62 8.43 26.90 -11.37
CA GLY A 62 8.64 27.97 -10.39
C GLY A 62 9.83 27.72 -9.46
N GLY A 63 10.25 26.45 -9.29
CA GLY A 63 11.19 26.06 -8.23
C GLY A 63 10.62 26.23 -6.81
N GLY A 64 9.32 26.53 -6.69
CA GLY A 64 8.63 26.62 -5.41
C GLY A 64 8.48 25.23 -4.77
N LYS A 65 8.50 25.20 -3.44
CA LYS A 65 8.06 24.04 -2.66
C LYS A 65 6.56 24.20 -2.37
N ILE A 66 5.77 23.17 -2.65
CA ILE A 66 4.34 23.09 -2.31
C ILE A 66 4.11 21.88 -1.40
N ARG A 67 3.04 21.92 -0.60
CA ARG A 67 2.75 20.87 0.39
C ARG A 67 1.43 20.19 0.08
N LEU A 68 1.49 19.07 -0.63
CA LEU A 68 0.31 18.26 -0.91
C LEU A 68 -0.14 17.55 0.37
N GLN A 69 -1.28 17.97 0.91
CA GLN A 69 -2.02 17.21 1.91
C GLN A 69 -3.31 16.68 1.29
N ALA A 70 -3.59 15.39 1.44
CA ALA A 70 -4.84 14.79 0.98
C ALA A 70 -5.47 13.84 2.01
N TYR A 71 -6.80 13.89 2.10
CA TYR A 71 -7.62 12.93 2.83
C TYR A 71 -8.30 11.99 1.84
N ASN A 72 -8.06 10.69 2.03
CA ASN A 72 -8.49 9.64 1.13
C ASN A 72 -9.43 8.68 1.88
N TYR A 73 -10.59 8.40 1.28
CA TYR A 73 -11.58 7.44 1.79
C TYR A 73 -11.89 6.44 0.69
N TYR A 74 -11.60 5.16 0.88
CA TYR A 74 -11.71 4.18 -0.20
C TYR A 74 -12.15 2.80 0.26
N GLY A 75 -12.90 2.13 -0.62
CA GLY A 75 -13.15 0.70 -0.54
C GLY A 75 -11.96 -0.08 -1.09
N TYR A 76 -11.74 -1.25 -0.51
CA TYR A 76 -10.68 -2.19 -0.85
C TYR A 76 -11.28 -3.50 -1.39
N LEU A 77 -10.65 -4.06 -2.42
CA LEU A 77 -10.95 -5.38 -2.97
C LEU A 77 -9.63 -6.13 -3.24
N GLY A 78 -9.46 -7.28 -2.59
CA GLY A 78 -8.34 -8.22 -2.77
C GLY A 78 -8.78 -9.55 -3.37
N TYR A 79 -7.88 -10.19 -4.09
CA TYR A 79 -8.04 -11.54 -4.61
C TYR A 79 -6.70 -12.30 -4.55
N ASP A 80 -6.67 -13.38 -3.77
CA ASP A 80 -5.54 -14.29 -3.66
C ASP A 80 -5.46 -15.17 -4.92
N PHE A 81 -4.66 -14.71 -5.89
CA PHE A 81 -4.42 -15.39 -7.16
C PHE A 81 -3.57 -16.65 -6.99
N TRP A 82 -2.70 -16.66 -5.99
CA TRP A 82 -1.88 -17.79 -5.55
C TRP A 82 -1.56 -17.61 -4.05
N GLU A 83 -1.24 -18.69 -3.33
CA GLU A 83 -0.73 -18.75 -1.93
C GLU A 83 0.45 -17.80 -1.59
N ARG A 84 0.95 -17.04 -2.56
CA ARG A 84 1.99 -16.02 -2.37
C ARG A 84 1.68 -14.70 -3.04
N LEU A 85 0.61 -14.58 -3.83
CA LEU A 85 0.32 -13.41 -4.65
C LEU A 85 -1.14 -13.01 -4.51
N THR A 86 -1.38 -11.95 -3.74
CA THR A 86 -2.65 -11.23 -3.73
C THR A 86 -2.59 -10.14 -4.80
N LEU A 87 -3.61 -10.08 -5.66
CA LEU A 87 -3.88 -8.92 -6.51
C LEU A 87 -4.95 -8.08 -5.82
N PHE A 88 -4.87 -6.75 -5.91
CA PHE A 88 -5.87 -5.90 -5.28
C PHE A 88 -6.14 -4.61 -6.04
N GLY A 89 -7.23 -3.94 -5.67
CA GLY A 89 -7.52 -2.58 -6.10
C GLY A 89 -8.34 -1.81 -5.08
N THR A 90 -8.32 -0.48 -5.22
CA THR A 90 -9.14 0.41 -4.40
C THR A 90 -9.97 1.34 -5.26
N VAL A 91 -11.08 1.83 -4.73
CA VAL A 91 -11.88 2.90 -5.35
C VAL A 91 -12.52 3.75 -4.26
N GLY A 92 -12.55 5.07 -4.46
CA GLY A 92 -13.05 5.99 -3.45
C GLY A 92 -12.95 7.46 -3.81
N ALA A 93 -12.86 8.28 -2.78
CA ALA A 93 -12.78 9.73 -2.85
C ALA A 93 -11.46 10.26 -2.30
N SER A 94 -11.00 11.38 -2.86
CA SER A 94 -9.83 12.13 -2.40
C SER A 94 -10.16 13.62 -2.30
N GLN A 95 -9.74 14.27 -1.21
CA GLN A 95 -9.81 15.71 -0.98
C GLN A 95 -8.41 16.22 -0.70
N ALA A 96 -7.87 17.09 -1.55
CA ALA A 96 -6.51 17.62 -1.42
C ALA A 96 -6.48 19.14 -1.26
N LYS A 97 -5.33 19.62 -0.77
CA LYS A 97 -4.95 21.04 -0.70
C LYS A 97 -3.43 21.21 -0.75
N THR A 98 -2.96 22.43 -1.02
CA THR A 98 -1.53 22.74 -1.24
C THR A 98 -0.89 23.70 -0.24
N ALA A 99 -1.66 24.52 0.48
CA ALA A 99 -1.18 25.31 1.61
C ALA A 99 -1.83 24.91 2.94
N GLU A 100 -1.16 25.24 4.05
CA GLU A 100 -1.64 24.89 5.40
C GLU A 100 -2.92 25.65 5.79
N ASP A 101 -3.09 26.88 5.29
CA ASP A 101 -4.26 27.72 5.53
C ASP A 101 -5.45 27.45 4.58
N ASP A 102 -5.23 26.71 3.49
CA ASP A 102 -6.30 26.40 2.52
C ASP A 102 -7.39 25.50 3.13
N GLU A 103 -8.63 25.67 2.67
CA GLU A 103 -9.68 24.67 2.89
C GLU A 103 -9.39 23.41 2.05
N HIS A 104 -9.88 22.24 2.48
CA HIS A 104 -9.78 21.04 1.65
C HIS A 104 -10.69 21.17 0.42
N GLY A 105 -10.16 20.75 -0.73
CA GLY A 105 -10.89 20.73 -1.98
C GLY A 105 -12.14 19.85 -1.98
N ASN A 106 -12.97 20.06 -3.02
CA ASN A 106 -14.09 19.18 -3.35
C ASN A 106 -13.60 17.77 -3.66
N ALA A 107 -14.26 16.77 -3.07
CA ALA A 107 -13.94 15.36 -3.27
C ALA A 107 -13.95 14.97 -4.75
N GLY A 108 -12.81 14.49 -5.26
CA GLY A 108 -12.70 13.85 -6.57
C GLY A 108 -12.46 12.34 -6.45
N VAL A 109 -12.34 11.67 -7.60
CA VAL A 109 -12.23 10.19 -7.65
C VAL A 109 -10.80 9.73 -7.38
N LYS A 110 -10.69 8.73 -6.51
CA LYS A 110 -9.51 7.90 -6.29
C LYS A 110 -9.74 6.50 -6.83
N TRP A 111 -8.75 5.91 -7.48
CA TRP A 111 -8.68 4.46 -7.71
C TRP A 111 -7.23 3.98 -7.61
N SER A 112 -7.04 2.69 -7.34
CA SER A 112 -5.72 2.05 -7.42
C SER A 112 -5.79 0.57 -7.80
N ALA A 113 -4.67 0.03 -8.23
CA ALA A 113 -4.45 -1.39 -8.51
C ALA A 113 -3.04 -1.79 -8.05
N GLY A 114 -2.92 -2.90 -7.34
CA GLY A 114 -1.65 -3.34 -6.77
C GLY A 114 -1.55 -4.84 -6.58
N LEU A 115 -0.41 -5.26 -6.04
CA LEU A 115 -0.10 -6.65 -5.70
C LEU A 115 0.70 -6.75 -4.40
N ASN A 116 0.52 -7.85 -3.70
CA ASN A 116 1.26 -8.23 -2.50
C ASN A 116 1.86 -9.62 -2.71
N LEU A 117 3.19 -9.72 -2.61
CA LEU A 117 3.97 -10.92 -2.88
C LEU A 117 4.67 -11.41 -1.61
N LYS A 118 4.24 -12.55 -1.08
CA LYS A 118 4.89 -13.28 0.02
C LYS A 118 6.10 -14.04 -0.51
N ILE A 119 7.28 -13.42 -0.43
CA ILE A 119 8.54 -13.97 -0.94
C ILE A 119 8.95 -15.21 -0.12
N TRP A 120 8.90 -15.09 1.19
CA TRP A 120 9.38 -16.10 2.13
C TRP A 120 8.67 -16.01 3.48
N HIS A 121 8.55 -17.14 4.19
CA HIS A 121 8.16 -17.17 5.58
C HIS A 121 8.85 -18.31 6.35
N ILE A 122 8.88 -18.21 7.67
CA ILE A 122 9.22 -19.29 8.60
C ILE A 122 8.36 -19.16 9.87
N ASP A 123 7.93 -20.30 10.39
CA ASP A 123 7.23 -20.39 11.68
C ASP A 123 8.24 -20.78 12.77
N LEU A 124 8.45 -19.90 13.75
CA LEU A 124 9.27 -20.17 14.93
C LEU A 124 8.38 -20.60 16.09
N ASN A 125 8.64 -21.78 16.63
CA ASN A 125 7.90 -22.34 17.77
C ASN A 125 8.72 -22.34 19.08
N ASP A 126 10.04 -22.17 18.99
CA ASP A 126 11.00 -22.24 20.10
C ASP A 126 12.12 -21.21 19.86
N PRO A 127 12.47 -20.34 20.83
CA PRO A 127 11.87 -20.20 22.16
C PRO A 127 10.53 -19.47 22.18
N THR A 128 9.67 -19.86 23.12
CA THR A 128 8.27 -19.40 23.24
C THR A 128 8.09 -17.88 23.35
N PHE A 129 9.10 -17.14 23.81
CA PHE A 129 9.06 -15.68 23.91
C PHE A 129 9.24 -14.94 22.56
N ILE A 130 9.63 -15.65 21.49
CA ILE A 130 9.62 -15.16 20.09
C ILE A 130 8.79 -16.08 19.17
N ALA A 131 7.90 -16.90 19.74
CA ALA A 131 7.07 -17.79 18.94
C ALA A 131 6.10 -16.98 18.08
N GLY A 132 6.10 -17.27 16.78
CA GLY A 132 5.42 -16.45 15.78
C GLY A 132 5.88 -16.76 14.36
N ARG A 133 5.25 -16.12 13.38
CA ARG A 133 5.56 -16.26 11.96
C ARG A 133 6.35 -15.06 11.48
N TYR A 134 7.55 -15.29 10.95
CA TYR A 134 8.34 -14.28 10.26
C TYR A 134 8.10 -14.40 8.76
N SER A 135 7.87 -13.28 8.06
CA SER A 135 7.74 -13.29 6.60
C SER A 135 8.39 -12.07 5.94
N ILE A 136 8.93 -12.28 4.73
CA ILE A 136 9.41 -11.21 3.86
C ILE A 136 8.38 -11.04 2.74
N ARG A 137 7.91 -9.81 2.55
CA ARG A 137 6.86 -9.47 1.59
C ARG A 137 7.30 -8.30 0.73
N ALA A 138 6.97 -8.35 -0.56
CA ALA A 138 7.08 -7.21 -1.46
C ALA A 138 5.68 -6.75 -1.86
N MET A 139 5.42 -5.45 -1.77
CA MET A 139 4.16 -4.84 -2.17
C MET A 139 4.45 -3.81 -3.25
N SER A 140 3.59 -3.70 -4.27
CA SER A 140 3.60 -2.57 -5.20
C SER A 140 2.19 -2.20 -5.64
N GLU A 141 1.94 -0.92 -5.88
CA GLU A 141 0.60 -0.41 -6.17
C GLU A 141 0.69 0.83 -7.06
N TYR A 142 -0.18 0.92 -8.06
CA TYR A 142 -0.41 2.13 -8.85
C TYR A 142 -1.74 2.77 -8.43
N SER A 143 -1.74 4.06 -8.08
CA SER A 143 -2.96 4.82 -7.74
C SER A 143 -3.14 6.02 -8.67
N HIS A 144 -4.35 6.58 -8.69
CA HIS A 144 -4.64 7.82 -9.37
C HIS A 144 -5.70 8.57 -8.57
N TYR A 145 -5.47 9.86 -8.36
CA TYR A 145 -6.37 10.74 -7.61
C TYR A 145 -6.84 11.93 -8.43
N ARG A 146 -7.96 12.49 -8.00
CA ARG A 146 -8.42 13.82 -8.40
C ARG A 146 -8.99 14.50 -7.16
N SER A 147 -8.76 15.80 -7.05
CA SER A 147 -9.49 16.69 -6.15
C SER A 147 -9.85 17.95 -6.93
N GLY A 148 -11.07 18.46 -6.77
CA GLY A 148 -11.41 19.80 -7.26
C GLY A 148 -11.23 20.83 -6.15
N GLU A 149 -11.30 22.11 -6.47
CA GLU A 149 -11.40 23.21 -5.52
C GLU A 149 -12.64 24.06 -5.83
N LYS A 150 -12.99 25.01 -4.95
CA LYS A 150 -14.13 25.93 -5.20
C LYS A 150 -13.85 26.91 -6.33
N ASP A 151 -12.60 27.35 -6.47
CA ASP A 151 -12.19 28.43 -7.39
C ASP A 151 -11.74 27.91 -8.78
N ALA A 152 -12.29 26.77 -9.19
CA ALA A 152 -11.96 26.07 -10.44
C ALA A 152 -10.49 25.62 -10.58
N THR A 153 -9.76 25.49 -9.47
CA THR A 153 -8.52 24.69 -9.39
C THR A 153 -8.85 23.19 -9.39
N TRP A 154 -8.01 22.38 -10.02
CA TRP A 154 -8.10 20.93 -10.03
C TRP A 154 -6.72 20.32 -9.79
N PHE A 155 -6.64 19.40 -8.83
CA PHE A 155 -5.46 18.59 -8.57
C PHE A 155 -5.65 17.22 -9.20
N LYS A 156 -4.66 16.77 -9.96
CA LYS A 156 -4.57 15.40 -10.49
C LYS A 156 -3.15 14.92 -10.24
N TRP A 157 -2.99 13.86 -9.46
CA TRP A 157 -1.70 13.23 -9.24
C TRP A 157 -1.83 11.72 -9.35
N GLN A 158 -0.72 11.05 -9.63
CA GLN A 158 -0.65 9.62 -9.93
C GLN A 158 0.43 8.92 -9.12
N ASP A 159 0.29 7.60 -9.10
CA ASP A 159 0.90 6.74 -8.10
C ASP A 159 1.43 5.38 -8.67
N LEU A 160 2.64 4.89 -8.30
CA LEU A 160 3.32 3.58 -8.48
C LEU A 160 4.33 3.22 -7.33
N TYR A 161 3.90 3.08 -6.06
CA TYR A 161 4.70 2.72 -4.86
C TYR A 161 5.28 1.31 -4.91
N ALA A 162 6.36 1.07 -4.16
CA ALA A 162 6.74 -0.27 -3.75
C ALA A 162 7.38 -0.32 -2.35
N ALA A 163 7.27 -1.45 -1.66
CA ALA A 163 7.96 -1.70 -0.40
C ALA A 163 8.40 -3.16 -0.25
N LEU A 164 9.44 -3.39 0.55
CA LEU A 164 9.94 -4.71 0.93
C LEU A 164 9.97 -4.80 2.45
N THR A 165 8.99 -5.46 3.07
CA THR A 165 8.84 -5.51 4.52
C THR A 165 9.31 -6.84 5.10
N VAL A 166 9.90 -6.76 6.29
CA VAL A 166 9.95 -7.88 7.25
C VAL A 166 8.72 -7.76 8.14
N ASN A 167 8.02 -8.86 8.32
CA ASN A 167 6.75 -8.93 9.03
C ASN A 167 6.85 -10.04 10.09
N TYR A 168 6.32 -9.79 11.28
CA TYR A 168 6.31 -10.70 12.42
C TYR A 168 4.88 -10.80 12.96
N GLU A 169 4.26 -11.98 12.81
CA GLU A 169 2.93 -12.27 13.34
C GLU A 169 3.05 -12.97 14.69
N ILE A 170 2.50 -12.34 15.73
CA ILE A 170 2.42 -12.87 17.08
C ILE A 170 1.11 -13.64 17.22
N PHE A 171 1.21 -14.95 17.43
CA PHE A 171 0.06 -15.81 17.76
C PHE A 171 -0.22 -15.79 19.26
N VAL A 172 -1.49 -15.78 19.66
CA VAL A 172 -1.84 -15.95 21.07
C VAL A 172 -1.71 -17.43 21.47
N ALA A 173 -0.69 -17.69 22.30
CA ALA A 173 -0.42 -18.91 23.08
C ALA A 173 0.05 -20.18 22.35
N GLU A 174 -0.55 -20.62 21.25
CA GLU A 174 -0.20 -21.91 20.60
C GLU A 174 -0.80 -22.02 19.17
N MET A 175 -0.11 -22.63 18.20
CA MET A 175 -0.72 -22.94 16.88
C MET A 175 -1.89 -23.95 16.98
N SER A 176 -1.95 -24.73 18.07
CA SER A 176 -3.08 -25.58 18.46
C SER A 176 -4.22 -24.81 19.16
N ALA A 177 -3.99 -23.57 19.57
CA ALA A 177 -4.94 -22.73 20.30
C ALA A 177 -5.56 -21.63 19.44
N THR A 178 -5.11 -21.44 18.19
CA THR A 178 -5.67 -20.46 17.23
C THR A 178 -7.13 -20.74 16.84
N GLU A 179 -7.61 -21.97 17.00
CA GLU A 179 -9.05 -22.32 16.93
C GLU A 179 -9.85 -21.76 18.12
N LYS A 180 -9.23 -21.54 19.28
CA LYS A 180 -9.88 -21.04 20.52
C LYS A 180 -9.70 -19.54 20.74
N TYR A 181 -8.58 -18.97 20.29
CA TYR A 181 -8.28 -17.55 20.38
C TYR A 181 -7.91 -17.04 18.97
N PRO A 182 -8.86 -16.42 18.24
CA PRO A 182 -8.69 -16.10 16.83
C PRO A 182 -7.87 -14.82 16.60
N TYR A 183 -7.17 -14.33 17.63
CA TYR A 183 -6.45 -13.07 17.62
C TYR A 183 -4.97 -13.29 17.27
N SER A 184 -4.47 -12.51 16.31
CA SER A 184 -3.03 -12.35 16.08
C SER A 184 -2.70 -10.88 15.84
N LEU A 185 -1.44 -10.52 16.07
CA LEU A 185 -0.91 -9.18 15.85
C LEU A 185 0.23 -9.28 14.84
N LEU A 186 0.04 -8.73 13.65
CA LEU A 186 1.09 -8.57 12.66
C LEU A 186 1.79 -7.23 12.87
N LEU A 187 3.10 -7.26 13.01
CA LEU A 187 3.97 -6.08 13.01
C LEU A 187 4.83 -6.13 11.75
N TYR A 188 5.01 -5.01 11.06
CA TYR A 188 5.89 -4.97 9.89
C TYR A 188 6.70 -3.70 9.78
N LEU A 189 7.88 -3.83 9.16
CA LEU A 189 8.86 -2.78 8.96
C LEU A 189 9.71 -3.07 7.72
N GLY A 190 10.00 -2.06 6.89
CA GLY A 190 10.98 -2.19 5.81
C GLY A 190 11.14 -0.94 4.96
N PRO A 191 12.13 -0.93 4.04
CA PRO A 191 12.28 0.13 3.05
C PRO A 191 11.06 0.23 2.13
N ALA A 192 10.71 1.46 1.76
CA ALA A 192 9.68 1.81 0.80
C ALA A 192 10.20 2.83 -0.22
N ILE A 193 9.60 2.83 -1.40
CA ILE A 193 9.78 3.82 -2.45
C ILE A 193 8.44 4.38 -2.93
N SER A 194 8.45 5.65 -3.28
CA SER A 194 7.33 6.52 -3.65
C SER A 194 7.82 7.46 -4.75
N SER A 195 6.97 7.89 -5.67
CA SER A 195 7.38 8.83 -6.73
C SER A 195 6.20 9.69 -7.19
N VAL A 196 5.56 10.45 -6.31
CA VAL A 196 4.35 11.21 -6.69
C VAL A 196 4.65 12.20 -7.83
N ASP A 197 3.86 12.11 -8.89
CA ASP A 197 3.85 13.05 -10.01
C ASP A 197 2.43 13.64 -10.17
N GLY A 198 2.32 14.94 -10.41
CA GLY A 198 1.00 15.58 -10.52
C GLY A 198 0.96 16.92 -11.23
N LYS A 199 -0.26 17.44 -11.34
CA LYS A 199 -0.61 18.71 -11.97
C LYS A 199 -1.64 19.46 -11.14
N GLN A 200 -1.41 20.75 -10.96
CA GLN A 200 -2.39 21.73 -10.49
C GLN A 200 -2.87 22.53 -11.71
N GLU A 201 -4.14 22.36 -12.07
CA GLU A 201 -4.79 23.09 -13.15
C GLU A 201 -5.68 24.19 -12.56
N THR A 202 -5.30 25.46 -12.76
CA THR A 202 -6.14 26.63 -12.47
C THR A 202 -6.81 27.12 -13.76
N SER A 203 -7.71 28.10 -13.67
CA SER A 203 -8.38 28.69 -14.84
C SER A 203 -7.43 29.32 -15.87
N ASN A 204 -6.22 29.71 -15.46
CA ASN A 204 -5.26 30.46 -16.30
C ASN A 204 -3.89 29.77 -16.47
N GLN A 205 -3.57 28.75 -15.67
CA GLN A 205 -2.23 28.17 -15.58
C GLN A 205 -2.27 26.70 -15.14
N THR A 206 -1.40 25.89 -15.73
CA THR A 206 -1.10 24.52 -15.26
C THR A 206 0.33 24.49 -14.71
N ASN A 207 0.46 24.09 -13.44
CA ASN A 207 1.73 23.81 -12.79
C ASN A 207 1.90 22.31 -12.63
N ASP A 208 3.04 21.80 -13.07
CA ASP A 208 3.44 20.41 -12.89
C ASP A 208 4.29 20.33 -11.61
N PHE A 209 4.09 19.28 -10.81
CA PHE A 209 4.80 19.06 -9.55
C PHE A 209 5.22 17.59 -9.39
N SER A 210 6.36 17.37 -8.72
CA SER A 210 6.88 16.04 -8.40
C SER A 210 7.44 15.96 -6.98
N GLU A 211 7.50 14.74 -6.43
CA GLU A 211 8.07 14.43 -5.12
C GLU A 211 9.59 14.65 -5.07
N GLU A 212 10.09 15.30 -4.00
CA GLU A 212 11.53 15.56 -3.80
C GLU A 212 12.27 14.34 -3.23
N HIS A 213 11.60 13.53 -2.41
CA HIS A 213 12.19 12.40 -1.68
C HIS A 213 11.44 11.09 -1.96
N THR A 214 12.05 10.23 -2.80
CA THR A 214 11.42 9.00 -3.29
C THR A 214 11.65 7.75 -2.44
N ILE A 215 12.44 7.83 -1.36
CA ILE A 215 12.82 6.69 -0.51
C ILE A 215 12.39 6.96 0.94
N GLY A 216 11.81 5.95 1.59
CA GLY A 216 11.33 6.03 2.96
C GLY A 216 11.28 4.67 3.66
N ILE A 217 10.54 4.63 4.77
CA ILE A 217 10.31 3.44 5.60
C ILE A 217 8.80 3.20 5.71
N ALA A 218 8.35 2.00 5.37
CA ALA A 218 7.01 1.53 5.70
C ALA A 218 7.04 0.77 7.04
N ALA A 219 6.13 1.11 7.94
CA ALA A 219 5.94 0.42 9.21
C ALA A 219 4.45 0.35 9.55
N GLY A 220 4.00 -0.72 10.21
CA GLY A 220 2.60 -0.80 10.61
C GLY A 220 2.27 -1.99 11.49
N VAL A 221 0.99 -2.04 11.85
CA VAL A 221 0.40 -3.03 12.72
C VAL A 221 -0.99 -3.42 12.23
N ASP A 222 -1.24 -4.71 12.06
CA ASP A 222 -2.58 -5.25 11.80
C ASP A 222 -3.00 -6.15 12.96
N LEU A 223 -4.16 -5.85 13.56
CA LEU A 223 -4.81 -6.66 14.58
C LEU A 223 -5.89 -7.53 13.92
N PHE A 224 -5.70 -8.84 13.93
CA PHE A 224 -6.73 -9.78 13.51
C PHE A 224 -7.71 -9.96 14.66
N ALA A 225 -8.93 -9.44 14.50
CA ALA A 225 -10.01 -9.56 15.47
C ALA A 225 -10.75 -10.91 15.36
N SER A 226 -10.66 -11.54 14.19
CA SER A 226 -11.09 -12.92 13.96
C SER A 226 -10.30 -13.54 12.79
N HIS A 227 -10.55 -14.81 12.47
CA HIS A 227 -10.05 -15.46 11.25
C HIS A 227 -10.29 -14.63 9.97
N ASN A 228 -11.43 -13.93 9.91
CA ASN A 228 -11.96 -13.28 8.73
C ASN A 228 -12.00 -11.74 8.86
N LEU A 229 -11.48 -11.13 9.93
CA LEU A 229 -11.58 -9.67 10.16
C LEU A 229 -10.27 -9.12 10.76
N SER A 230 -9.68 -8.14 10.08
CA SER A 230 -8.52 -7.39 10.53
C SER A 230 -8.80 -5.89 10.67
N LEU A 231 -8.07 -5.25 11.58
CA LEU A 231 -8.03 -3.81 11.83
C LEU A 231 -6.58 -3.36 11.71
N GLY A 232 -6.27 -2.58 10.68
CA GLY A 232 -4.91 -2.15 10.37
C GLY A 232 -4.63 -0.69 10.69
N GLY A 233 -3.38 -0.40 11.03
CA GLY A 233 -2.82 0.94 11.14
C GLY A 233 -1.41 0.98 10.55
N GLN A 234 -1.21 1.79 9.51
CA GLN A 234 0.07 1.91 8.82
C GLN A 234 0.62 3.33 8.84
N LEU A 235 1.94 3.42 8.92
CA LEU A 235 2.74 4.63 8.80
C LEU A 235 3.74 4.46 7.65
N GLN A 236 3.80 5.44 6.74
CA GLN A 236 4.90 5.57 5.79
C GLN A 236 5.71 6.81 6.16
N PHE A 237 6.98 6.64 6.53
CA PHE A 237 7.90 7.74 6.81
C PHE A 237 8.79 8.01 5.61
N TYR A 238 8.47 9.08 4.89
CA TYR A 238 9.42 9.78 4.03
C TYR A 238 10.04 10.88 4.90
N PHE A 239 11.28 11.29 4.59
CA PHE A 239 12.13 12.01 5.56
C PHE A 239 11.52 13.29 6.17
N ASP A 240 10.54 13.90 5.49
CA ASP A 240 9.88 15.12 5.91
C ASP A 240 8.62 14.87 6.78
N GLU A 241 7.61 14.12 6.28
CA GLU A 241 6.35 13.89 7.01
C GLU A 241 5.76 12.47 6.83
N PRO A 242 5.06 11.92 7.85
CA PRO A 242 4.43 10.61 7.77
C PRO A 242 3.08 10.65 7.03
N THR A 243 2.86 9.64 6.18
CA THR A 243 1.51 9.25 5.73
C THR A 243 0.93 8.23 6.70
N VAL A 244 -0.32 8.43 7.10
CA VAL A 244 -1.02 7.59 8.08
C VAL A 244 -2.23 6.97 7.40
N SER A 245 -2.40 5.65 7.49
CA SER A 245 -3.63 4.99 7.05
C SER A 245 -4.17 4.03 8.11
N VAL A 246 -5.49 3.81 8.07
CA VAL A 246 -6.24 2.91 8.93
C VAL A 246 -7.15 2.06 8.03
N SER A 247 -7.19 0.75 8.26
CA SER A 247 -7.98 -0.20 7.48
C SER A 247 -8.92 -1.03 8.35
N VAL A 248 -10.04 -1.45 7.75
CA VAL A 248 -10.91 -2.53 8.24
C VAL A 248 -11.13 -3.46 7.06
N ILE A 249 -10.63 -4.69 7.14
CA ILE A 249 -10.66 -5.66 6.03
C ILE A 249 -11.28 -6.97 6.51
N TYR A 250 -12.21 -7.47 5.70
CA TYR A 250 -12.87 -8.76 5.85
C TYR A 250 -12.34 -9.72 4.78
N ASN A 251 -11.86 -10.88 5.20
CA ASN A 251 -11.43 -11.97 4.32
C ASN A 251 -12.54 -13.02 4.31
N PHE A 252 -12.90 -13.56 3.14
CA PHE A 252 -13.97 -14.55 3.01
C PHE A 252 -13.50 -15.97 3.36
#